data_AF-A0A1X0I3G1-F1
#
_entry.id   AF-A0A1X0I3G1-F1
#
_cell.length_a   1.000
_cell.length_b   1.000
_cell.length_c   1.000
_cell.angle_alpha   90.00
_cell.angle_beta   90.00
_cell.angle_gamma   90.00
#
_symmetry.space_group_name_H-M   'P 1'
#
loop_
_entity.id
_entity.type
_entity.pdbx_description
1 polymer ?
#
loop_
_entity_poly.entity_id
_entity_poly.type
_entity_poly.pdbx_seq_one_letter_code
_entity_poly.pdbx_strand_id
1 'polypeptide(L)'
;VTELVARPLLAALRPELGGILQPLGGEYAATRELLTSVPFAPGYGVEIGLLLDTFDRLGADAIAQVNLGVRAHRNRPLAELGAMSRQVIATLLSRCGVSDSGVGLTQFFADGPDGQGYTQHTSPVSLADRPPMKVLRPR
;
A
#
# COMPACT_ATOMS: atom_id res chain seq x y z
N VAL A 1 -5.00 -6.57 -5.84
CA VAL A 1 -4.10 -5.40 -5.78
C VAL A 1 -2.64 -5.82 -5.78
N THR A 2 -2.22 -6.81 -4.97
CA THR A 2 -0.84 -7.32 -4.93
C THR A 2 -0.23 -7.57 -6.31
N GLU A 3 -0.83 -8.48 -7.09
CA GLU A 3 -0.29 -8.89 -8.40
C GLU A 3 -0.46 -7.86 -9.51
N LEU A 4 -1.50 -7.02 -9.42
CA LEU A 4 -1.85 -6.08 -10.49
C LEU A 4 -1.19 -4.70 -10.31
N VAL A 5 -0.68 -4.40 -9.10
CA VAL A 5 -0.23 -3.05 -8.74
C VAL A 5 1.08 -3.11 -7.98
N ALA A 6 1.08 -3.70 -6.77
CA ALA A 6 2.24 -3.62 -5.88
C ALA A 6 3.47 -4.34 -6.45
N ARG A 7 3.34 -5.60 -6.88
CA ARG A 7 4.47 -6.37 -7.42
C ARG A 7 5.03 -5.76 -8.73
N PRO A 8 4.20 -5.37 -9.72
CA PRO A 8 4.70 -4.66 -10.89
C PRO A 8 5.43 -3.35 -10.56
N LEU A 9 4.91 -2.55 -9.63
CA LEU A 9 5.55 -1.29 -9.23
C LEU A 9 6.84 -1.50 -8.45
N LEU A 10 6.89 -2.50 -7.56
CA LEU A 10 8.13 -2.89 -6.89
C LEU A 10 9.17 -3.34 -7.92
N ALA A 11 8.79 -4.19 -8.88
CA ALA A 11 9.70 -4.58 -9.95
C ALA A 11 10.24 -3.38 -10.76
N ALA A 12 9.44 -2.33 -10.94
CA ALA A 12 9.84 -1.12 -11.66
C ALA A 12 10.67 -0.13 -10.84
N LEU A 13 10.39 0.04 -9.54
CA LEU A 13 10.90 1.15 -8.73
C LEU A 13 11.78 0.74 -7.54
N ARG A 14 11.72 -0.53 -7.14
CA ARG A 14 12.52 -1.18 -6.07
C ARG A 14 12.75 -2.67 -6.42
N PRO A 15 13.47 -2.97 -7.51
CA PRO A 15 13.61 -4.34 -8.04
C PRO A 15 14.20 -5.34 -7.03
N GLU A 16 14.96 -4.86 -6.04
CA GLU A 16 15.52 -5.64 -4.93
C GLU A 16 14.42 -6.33 -4.10
N LEU A 17 13.22 -5.76 -4.06
CA LEU A 17 12.04 -6.31 -3.39
C LEU A 17 11.17 -7.18 -4.31
N GLY A 18 11.60 -7.47 -5.54
CA GLY A 18 10.85 -8.30 -6.49
C GLY A 18 10.57 -9.73 -6.01
N GLY A 19 11.37 -10.21 -5.05
CA GLY A 19 11.20 -11.50 -4.38
C GLY A 19 10.16 -11.51 -3.25
N ILE A 20 9.51 -10.39 -2.93
CA ILE A 20 8.44 -10.35 -1.91
C ILE A 20 7.13 -10.86 -2.52
N LEU A 21 6.59 -11.95 -1.97
CA LEU A 21 5.40 -12.63 -2.51
C LEU A 21 4.11 -11.90 -2.16
N GLN A 22 4.00 -11.39 -0.92
CA GLN A 22 2.79 -10.72 -0.41
C GLN A 22 3.13 -9.36 0.20
N PRO A 23 3.56 -8.36 -0.60
CA PRO A 23 3.96 -7.04 -0.11
C PRO A 23 2.82 -6.22 0.54
N LEU A 24 1.57 -6.66 0.35
CA LEU A 24 0.37 -6.07 0.97
C LEU A 24 -0.30 -7.01 1.98
N GLY A 25 0.42 -8.02 2.47
CA GLY A 25 -0.09 -8.97 3.46
C GLY A 25 -0.36 -8.26 4.79
N GLY A 26 -1.55 -8.50 5.37
CA GLY A 26 -1.90 -7.95 6.68
C GLY A 26 -1.32 -8.75 7.85
N GLU A 27 -0.83 -9.96 7.57
CA GLU A 27 -0.19 -10.84 8.54
C GLU A 27 1.32 -10.64 8.50
N TYR A 28 1.83 -9.79 9.40
CA TYR A 28 3.26 -9.55 9.58
C TYR A 28 3.60 -9.30 11.05
N ALA A 29 4.88 -9.43 11.37
CA ALA A 29 5.44 -9.08 12.66
C ALA A 29 6.68 -8.21 12.47
N ALA A 30 6.90 -7.27 13.38
CA ALA A 30 8.07 -6.40 13.37
C ALA A 30 8.44 -6.02 14.81
N THR A 31 9.71 -5.71 15.03
CA THR A 31 10.14 -5.23 16.34
C THR A 31 9.51 -3.87 16.61
N ARG A 32 9.21 -3.61 17.89
CA ARG A 32 8.70 -2.29 18.29
C ARG A 32 9.68 -1.18 17.96
N GLU A 33 10.98 -1.45 18.09
CA GLU A 33 12.02 -0.49 17.74
C GLU A 33 11.89 -0.01 16.29
N LEU A 34 11.79 -0.95 15.34
CA LEU A 34 11.51 -0.63 13.94
C LEU A 34 10.21 0.15 13.80
N LEU A 35 9.09 -0.41 14.30
CA LEU A 35 7.75 0.18 14.14
C LEU A 35 7.65 1.59 14.72
N THR A 36 8.29 1.89 15.84
CA THR A 36 8.22 3.24 16.43
C THR A 36 9.17 4.25 15.77
N SER A 37 10.11 3.78 14.95
CA SER A 37 11.13 4.60 14.31
C SER A 37 10.75 5.09 12.91
N VAL A 38 9.81 4.44 12.23
CA VAL A 38 9.37 4.75 10.86
C VAL A 38 8.04 5.52 10.84
N PRO A 39 7.79 6.38 9.83
CA PRO A 39 6.46 6.94 9.61
C PRO A 39 5.45 5.85 9.23
N PHE A 40 4.16 6.15 9.37
CA PHE A 40 3.07 5.26 8.96
C PHE A 40 2.28 5.89 7.84
N ALA A 41 2.28 5.22 6.68
CA ALA A 41 1.47 5.63 5.55
C ALA A 41 -0.04 5.51 5.85
N PRO A 42 -0.89 6.37 5.25
CA PRO A 42 -2.32 6.37 5.53
C PRO A 42 -3.05 5.25 4.79
N GLY A 43 -4.16 4.80 5.37
CA GLY A 43 -5.09 3.85 4.75
C GLY A 43 -4.40 2.56 4.31
N TYR A 44 -4.76 2.08 3.11
CA TYR A 44 -4.21 0.86 2.52
C TYR A 44 -2.75 0.98 2.03
N GLY A 45 -2.09 2.12 2.26
CA GLY A 45 -0.67 2.29 1.98
C GLY A 45 0.24 1.76 3.10
N VAL A 46 -0.31 1.42 4.27
CA VAL A 46 0.49 1.14 5.46
C VAL A 46 1.44 -0.05 5.30
N GLU A 47 1.00 -1.16 4.71
CA GLU A 47 1.85 -2.35 4.52
C GLU A 47 3.02 -2.06 3.57
N ILE A 48 2.74 -1.45 2.41
CA ILE A 48 3.77 -1.15 1.42
C ILE A 48 4.74 -0.07 1.92
N GLY A 49 4.22 0.93 2.65
CA GLY A 49 5.03 1.97 3.27
C GLY A 49 6.01 1.38 4.28
N LEU A 50 5.53 0.50 5.17
CA LEU A 50 6.37 -0.18 6.15
C LEU A 50 7.45 -1.05 5.50
N LEU A 51 7.10 -1.80 4.45
CA LEU A 51 8.05 -2.64 3.71
C LEU A 51 9.18 -1.78 3.11
N LEU A 52 8.83 -0.70 2.41
CA LEU A 52 9.77 0.21 1.77
C LEU A 52 10.65 0.94 2.79
N ASP A 53 10.05 1.46 3.87
CA ASP A 53 10.79 2.15 4.93
C ASP A 53 11.76 1.21 5.67
N THR A 54 11.41 -0.07 5.80
CA THR A 54 12.29 -1.09 6.39
C THR A 54 13.45 -1.39 5.45
N PHE A 55 13.17 -1.62 4.17
CA PHE A 55 14.19 -1.90 3.16
C PHE A 55 15.18 -0.73 3.00
N ASP A 56 14.68 0.48 2.81
CA ASP A 56 15.52 1.67 2.56
C ASP A 56 16.42 1.99 3.78
N ARG A 57 16.05 1.56 5.00
CA ARG A 57 16.84 1.81 6.23
C ARG A 57 17.78 0.67 6.62
N LEU A 58 17.33 -0.56 6.49
CA LEU A 58 17.98 -1.74 7.07
C LEU A 58 18.40 -2.79 6.03
N GLY A 59 18.04 -2.59 4.77
CA GLY A 59 18.31 -3.54 3.69
C GLY A 59 17.44 -4.79 3.72
N ALA A 60 17.66 -5.66 2.73
CA ALA A 60 16.91 -6.91 2.56
C ALA A 60 17.14 -7.91 3.71
N ASP A 61 18.33 -7.90 4.33
CA ASP A 61 18.68 -8.83 5.41
C ASP A 61 17.82 -8.65 6.67
N ALA A 62 17.17 -7.49 6.82
CA ALA A 62 16.22 -7.24 7.90
C ALA A 62 14.80 -7.75 7.61
N ILE A 63 14.55 -8.33 6.43
CA ILE A 63 13.23 -8.75 5.95
C ILE A 63 13.23 -10.25 5.72
N ALA A 64 12.31 -10.95 6.38
CA ALA A 64 12.08 -12.38 6.18
C ALA A 64 10.64 -12.65 5.76
N GLN A 65 10.42 -13.76 5.05
CA GLN A 65 9.10 -14.21 4.63
C GLN A 65 8.82 -15.61 5.19
N VAL A 66 7.59 -15.83 5.64
CA VAL A 66 7.14 -17.12 6.19
C VAL A 66 5.89 -17.56 5.43
N ASN A 67 5.88 -18.81 4.97
CA ASN A 67 4.70 -19.39 4.33
C ASN A 67 3.66 -19.77 5.40
N LEU A 68 2.48 -19.14 5.34
CA LEU A 68 1.37 -19.41 6.25
C LEU A 68 0.39 -20.46 5.71
N GLY A 69 0.67 -21.07 4.56
CA GLY A 69 -0.21 -22.01 3.90
C GLY A 69 -1.36 -21.31 3.18
N VAL A 70 -2.58 -21.82 3.37
CA VAL A 70 -3.78 -21.28 2.70
C VAL A 70 -4.39 -20.18 3.54
N ARG A 71 -4.51 -19.00 2.93
CA ARG A 71 -5.25 -17.87 3.48
C ARG A 71 -6.47 -17.58 2.60
N ALA A 72 -7.66 -17.67 3.19
CA ALA A 72 -8.88 -17.19 2.57
C ALA A 72 -9.33 -15.90 3.26
N HIS A 73 -9.69 -14.89 2.47
CA HIS A 73 -10.29 -13.67 2.98
C HIS A 73 -11.46 -13.26 2.08
N ARG A 74 -12.35 -12.40 2.57
CA ARG A 74 -13.47 -11.90 1.79
C ARG A 74 -12.95 -11.19 0.53
N ASN A 75 -13.48 -11.57 -0.63
CA ASN A 75 -13.23 -10.84 -1.88
C ASN A 75 -13.95 -9.49 -1.82
N ARG A 76 -13.19 -8.41 -1.99
CA ARG A 76 -13.76 -7.06 -2.09
C ARG A 76 -14.27 -6.82 -3.52
N PRO A 77 -15.35 -6.04 -3.70
CA PRO A 77 -15.78 -5.60 -5.02
C PRO A 77 -14.66 -4.88 -5.77
N LEU A 78 -14.63 -5.00 -7.10
CA LEU A 78 -13.60 -4.37 -7.95
C LEU A 78 -13.51 -2.85 -7.72
N ALA A 79 -14.65 -2.20 -7.46
CA ALA A 79 -14.74 -0.79 -7.09
C ALA A 79 -13.79 -0.41 -5.94
N GLU A 80 -13.85 -1.17 -4.83
CA GLU A 80 -13.01 -0.95 -3.65
C GLU A 80 -11.53 -1.22 -3.93
N LEU A 81 -11.23 -2.14 -4.85
CA LEU A 81 -9.85 -2.44 -5.26
C LEU A 81 -9.21 -1.25 -5.99
N GLY A 82 -9.99 -0.44 -6.71
CA GLY A 82 -9.52 0.78 -7.38
C GLY A 82 -9.03 1.83 -6.38
N ALA A 83 -9.85 2.15 -5.38
CA ALA A 83 -9.47 3.09 -4.32
C ALA A 83 -8.25 2.59 -3.51
N MET A 84 -8.22 1.29 -3.19
CA MET A 84 -7.06 0.66 -2.54
C MET A 84 -5.79 0.78 -3.39
N SER A 85 -5.88 0.44 -4.68
CA SER A 85 -4.77 0.58 -5.64
C SER A 85 -4.23 2.00 -5.67
N ARG A 86 -5.12 3.01 -5.72
CA ARG A 86 -4.72 4.41 -5.77
C ARG A 86 -3.91 4.83 -4.54
N GLN A 87 -4.30 4.39 -3.35
CA GLN A 87 -3.57 4.67 -2.11
C GLN A 87 -2.20 3.96 -2.07
N VAL A 88 -2.13 2.70 -2.51
CA VAL A 88 -0.87 1.94 -2.61
C VAL A 88 0.11 2.64 -3.57
N ILE A 89 -0.37 3.09 -4.73
CA ILE A 89 0.43 3.86 -5.70
C ILE A 89 0.97 5.13 -5.05
N ALA A 90 0.11 5.93 -4.41
CA ALA A 90 0.51 7.20 -3.79
C ALA A 90 1.64 7.01 -2.77
N THR A 91 1.50 6.01 -1.90
CA THR A 91 2.49 5.69 -0.89
C THR A 91 3.80 5.20 -1.51
N LEU A 92 3.73 4.27 -2.46
CA LEU A 92 4.93 3.71 -3.11
C LEU A 92 5.71 4.80 -3.87
N LEU A 93 5.02 5.63 -4.65
CA LEU A 93 5.64 6.75 -5.37
C LEU A 93 6.32 7.72 -4.39
N SER A 94 5.64 8.07 -3.30
CA SER A 94 6.17 8.97 -2.28
C SER A 94 7.47 8.43 -1.64
N ARG A 95 7.53 7.12 -1.33
CA ARG A 95 8.76 6.45 -0.85
C ARG A 95 9.85 6.36 -1.91
N CYS A 96 9.48 6.32 -3.18
CA CYS A 96 10.42 6.34 -4.30
C CYS A 96 10.88 7.75 -4.70
N GLY A 97 10.46 8.80 -4.00
CA GLY A 97 10.81 10.19 -4.32
C GLY A 97 10.11 10.72 -5.58
N VAL A 98 9.06 10.04 -6.05
CA VAL A 98 8.24 10.47 -7.18
C VAL A 98 7.03 11.21 -6.65
N SER A 99 6.85 12.47 -7.09
CA SER A 99 5.72 13.30 -6.68
C SER A 99 4.40 12.71 -7.15
N ASP A 100 3.51 12.41 -6.21
CA ASP A 100 2.12 12.06 -6.47
C ASP A 100 1.25 13.32 -6.56
N SER A 101 0.23 13.33 -7.42
CA SER A 101 -0.63 14.50 -7.64
C SER A 101 -1.56 14.82 -6.45
N GLY A 102 -1.77 13.88 -5.53
CA GLY A 102 -2.77 14.00 -4.46
C GLY A 102 -4.21 13.92 -4.96
N VAL A 103 -4.45 13.73 -6.26
CA VAL A 103 -5.80 13.64 -6.83
C VAL A 103 -6.36 12.24 -6.62
N GLY A 104 -7.57 12.19 -6.06
CA GLY A 104 -8.33 10.96 -5.84
C GLY A 104 -8.68 10.23 -7.13
N LEU A 105 -8.93 8.92 -7.04
CA LEU A 105 -9.32 8.13 -8.22
C LEU A 105 -10.81 8.35 -8.51
N THR A 106 -11.10 8.88 -9.70
CA THR A 106 -12.46 8.96 -10.25
C THR A 106 -12.78 7.68 -11.01
N GLN A 107 -13.87 7.00 -10.61
CA GLN A 107 -14.41 5.81 -11.27
C GLN A 107 -15.80 6.13 -11.84
N PHE A 108 -16.18 5.40 -12.89
CA PHE A 108 -17.47 5.52 -13.55
C PHE A 108 -18.20 4.19 -13.44
N PHE A 109 -19.32 4.19 -12.71
CA PHE A 109 -20.15 3.02 -12.49
C PHE A 109 -21.32 3.02 -13.46
N ALA A 110 -21.55 1.91 -14.17
CA ALA A 110 -22.68 1.81 -15.08
C ALA A 110 -24.01 1.89 -14.33
N ASP A 111 -24.94 2.70 -14.84
CA ASP A 111 -26.27 2.88 -14.28
C ASP A 111 -27.26 1.85 -14.85
N GLY A 112 -28.03 1.20 -13.97
CA GLY A 112 -29.09 0.26 -14.34
C GLY A 112 -28.60 -1.03 -15.03
N PRO A 113 -29.51 -1.99 -15.30
CA PRO A 113 -29.18 -3.23 -16.00
C PRO A 113 -28.84 -3.03 -17.49
N ASP A 114 -29.32 -1.93 -18.09
CA ASP A 114 -29.18 -1.64 -19.52
C ASP A 114 -27.92 -0.81 -19.84
N GLY A 115 -27.18 -0.34 -18.83
CA GLY A 115 -25.90 0.35 -18.99
C GLY A 115 -25.94 1.70 -19.74
N GLN A 116 -27.11 2.35 -19.80
CA GLN A 116 -27.31 3.58 -20.58
C GLN A 116 -26.84 4.87 -19.88
N GLY A 117 -26.09 4.76 -18.78
CA GLY A 117 -25.55 5.89 -18.02
C GLY A 117 -24.33 5.51 -17.19
N TYR A 118 -23.60 6.52 -16.70
CA TYR A 118 -22.50 6.34 -15.76
C TYR A 118 -22.62 7.32 -14.59
N THR A 119 -22.61 6.77 -13.37
CA THR A 119 -22.41 7.56 -12.15
C THR A 119 -20.93 7.70 -11.86
N GLN A 120 -20.46 8.95 -11.79
CA GLN A 120 -19.10 9.28 -11.40
C GLN A 120 -18.94 9.26 -9.87
N HIS A 121 -17.85 8.67 -9.39
CA HIS A 121 -17.49 8.68 -7.98
C HIS A 121 -15.98 8.83 -7.80
N THR A 122 -15.55 9.83 -7.03
CA THR A 122 -14.13 10.09 -6.75
C THR A 122 -13.78 9.66 -5.33
N SER A 123 -12.92 8.66 -5.22
CA SER A 123 -12.43 8.17 -3.93
C SER A 123 -11.27 9.04 -3.42
N PRO A 124 -11.21 9.36 -2.11
CA PRO A 124 -10.12 10.16 -1.55
C PRO A 124 -8.79 9.39 -1.60
N VAL A 125 -7.69 10.14 -1.60
CA VAL A 125 -6.32 9.65 -1.40
C VAL A 125 -5.63 10.56 -0.40
N SER A 126 -4.80 10.01 0.48
CA SER A 126 -4.01 10.78 1.44
C SER A 126 -2.53 10.63 1.16
N LEU A 127 -1.80 11.75 1.20
CA LEU A 127 -0.33 11.81 1.17
C LEU A 127 0.26 12.09 2.57
N ALA A 128 -0.60 12.23 3.58
CA ALA A 128 -0.21 12.63 4.92
C ALA A 128 0.13 11.41 5.78
N ASP A 129 1.42 11.11 5.88
CA ASP A 129 1.93 10.10 6.80
C ASP A 129 1.75 10.54 8.26
N ARG A 130 1.53 9.57 9.14
CA ARG A 130 1.77 9.77 10.57
C ARG A 130 3.28 9.76 10.84
N PRO A 131 3.79 10.67 11.67
CA PRO A 131 5.21 10.68 11.98
C PRO A 131 5.60 9.44 12.83
N PRO A 132 6.89 9.12 12.93
CA PRO A 132 7.36 8.04 13.79
C PRO A 132 6.82 8.17 15.21
N MET A 133 6.25 7.10 15.76
CA MET A 133 5.60 7.16 17.08
C MET A 133 6.54 7.69 18.18
N LYS A 134 7.84 7.43 18.07
CA LYS A 134 8.85 7.94 19.01
C LYS A 134 8.89 9.47 19.14
N VAL A 135 8.42 10.22 18.14
CA VAL A 135 8.35 11.69 18.21
C VAL A 135 7.08 12.19 18.91
N LEU A 136 6.03 11.38 18.97
CA LEU A 136 4.75 11.72 19.61
C LEU A 136 4.69 11.24 21.06
N ARG A 137 5.21 10.05 21.31
CA ARG A 137 5.26 9.44 22.64
C ARG A 137 6.54 8.62 22.76
N PRO A 138 7.68 9.29 23.06
CA PRO A 138 8.91 8.59 23.38
C PRO A 138 8.67 7.69 24.60
N ARG A 139 9.39 6.57 24.65
CA ARG A 139 9.34 5.64 25.79
C ARG A 139 10.02 6.23 27.02
#